data_AF-T1CBG6-F1
#
_entry.id   AF-T1CBG6-F1
#
_cell.length_a   1.000
_cell.length_b   1.000
_cell.length_c   1.000
_cell.angle_alpha   90.00
_cell.angle_beta   90.00
_cell.angle_gamma   90.00
#
_symmetry.space_group_name_H-M   'P 1'
#
loop_
_entity.id
_entity.type
_entity.pdbx_description
1 polymer ?
#
loop_
_entity_poly.entity_id
_entity_poly.type
_entity_poly.pdbx_seq_one_letter_code
_entity_poly.pdbx_strand_id
1 'polypeptide(L)'
;MASSLDCKVGPDKVVERAVPLRTAGIDDFVEHRLLNAERRLPAVTVSRRSFDEEFVIDPDRLARRLVGLAVVYSLSERGASYRLTDLMPPKLSCYNGAVRIYWPGFSRTDPPTRHPLYHPDIISRILLQGYSLEDRLFERLARVSAFRYVDGPITTKVLQASKNRLRERQAKQLEVMRVELGEVYGAKITELQVAA
;
A
#
# COMPACT_ATOMS: atom_id res chain seq x y z
N MET A 1 2.46 30.92 -0.21
CA MET A 1 3.45 30.41 0.76
C MET A 1 2.99 29.04 1.21
N ALA A 2 3.58 27.95 0.70
CA ALA A 2 3.22 26.60 1.13
C ALA A 2 3.89 26.34 2.50
N SER A 3 3.10 26.28 3.56
CA SER A 3 3.60 25.83 4.86
C SER A 3 4.12 24.40 4.72
N SER A 4 5.43 24.21 4.94
CA SER A 4 6.07 22.89 4.98
C SER A 4 5.50 22.11 6.17
N LEU A 5 4.49 21.27 5.95
CA LEU A 5 4.01 20.33 6.96
C LEU A 5 5.11 19.27 7.19
N ASP A 6 5.60 19.13 8.43
CA ASP A 6 6.57 18.09 8.82
C ASP A 6 5.85 16.75 9.11
N CYS A 7 5.19 16.21 8.10
CA CYS A 7 4.48 14.93 8.22
C CYS A 7 5.46 13.74 8.25
N LYS A 8 5.29 12.84 9.22
CA LYS A 8 6.12 11.63 9.39
C LYS A 8 5.26 10.39 9.63
N VAL A 9 5.76 9.23 9.18
CA VAL A 9 5.15 7.92 9.42
C VAL A 9 6.25 6.98 9.91
N GLY A 10 6.32 6.77 11.23
CA GLY A 10 7.49 6.17 11.86
C GLY A 10 8.73 7.06 11.64
N PRO A 11 9.89 6.50 11.26
CA PRO A 11 11.09 7.28 10.99
C PRO A 11 11.07 8.01 9.63
N ASP A 12 10.12 7.70 8.76
CA ASP A 12 10.08 8.26 7.41
C ASP A 12 9.33 9.59 7.34
N LYS A 13 9.97 10.59 6.74
CA LYS A 13 9.30 11.84 6.34
C LYS A 13 8.45 11.58 5.11
N VAL A 14 7.22 12.07 5.13
CA VAL A 14 6.35 12.06 3.96
C VAL A 14 6.84 13.15 3.00
N VAL A 15 7.30 12.73 1.83
CA VAL A 15 7.87 13.59 0.80
C VAL A 15 7.09 13.44 -0.50
N GLU A 16 6.88 14.56 -1.19
CA GLU A 16 6.18 14.62 -2.48
C GLU A 16 7.12 14.42 -3.69
N ARG A 17 8.44 14.49 -3.46
CA ARG A 17 9.49 14.31 -4.47
C ARG A 17 10.31 13.07 -4.16
N ALA A 18 10.86 12.46 -5.21
CA ALA A 18 11.76 11.34 -5.05
C ALA A 18 13.05 11.80 -4.36
N VAL A 19 13.53 10.99 -3.42
CA VAL A 19 14.79 11.24 -2.73
C VAL A 19 15.93 10.75 -3.63
N PRO A 20 16.81 11.64 -4.13
CA PRO A 20 17.91 11.24 -4.98
C PRO A 20 18.96 10.46 -4.16
N LEU A 21 19.28 9.24 -4.61
CA LEU A 21 20.34 8.42 -4.06
C LEU A 21 21.51 8.37 -5.04
N ARG A 22 22.63 8.99 -4.65
CA ARG A 22 23.93 8.84 -5.31
C ARG A 22 24.69 7.66 -4.72
N THR A 23 25.72 7.19 -5.41
CA THR A 23 26.54 6.04 -4.99
C THR A 23 27.01 6.15 -3.55
N ALA A 24 27.50 7.32 -3.14
CA ALA A 24 28.01 7.57 -1.78
C ALA A 24 26.95 7.45 -0.67
N GLY A 25 25.66 7.56 -0.99
CA GLY A 25 24.55 7.45 -0.03
C GLY A 25 23.89 6.08 0.02
N ILE A 26 24.34 5.12 -0.79
CA ILE A 26 23.67 3.82 -0.89
C ILE A 26 23.88 2.96 0.36
N ASP A 27 25.07 3.00 0.95
CA ASP A 27 25.38 2.31 2.20
C ASP A 27 24.45 2.74 3.33
N ASP A 28 24.35 4.06 3.56
CA ASP A 28 23.45 4.64 4.56
C ASP A 28 21.98 4.28 4.28
N PHE A 29 21.57 4.36 3.01
CA PHE A 29 20.23 3.96 2.61
C PHE A 29 19.94 2.49 2.94
N VAL A 30 20.86 1.57 2.65
CA VAL A 30 20.63 0.13 2.91
C VAL A 30 20.62 -0.15 4.42
N GLU A 31 21.65 0.28 5.13
CA GLU A 31 21.84 -0.06 6.55
C GLU A 31 20.86 0.66 7.48
N HIS A 32 20.58 1.94 7.23
CA HIS A 32 19.82 2.79 8.15
C HIS A 32 18.39 3.09 7.71
N ARG A 33 18.05 2.88 6.43
CA ARG A 33 16.67 3.09 5.92
C ARG A 33 16.00 1.78 5.52
N LEU A 34 16.65 0.96 4.70
CA LEU A 34 16.02 -0.22 4.13
C LEU A 34 15.84 -1.33 5.17
N LEU A 35 16.91 -1.60 5.94
CA LEU A 35 16.97 -2.59 7.01
C LEU A 35 16.40 -2.10 8.36
N ASN A 36 15.97 -0.84 8.43
CA ASN A 36 15.36 -0.30 9.64
C ASN A 36 14.01 -1.00 9.93
N ALA A 37 13.96 -1.74 11.04
CA ALA A 37 12.78 -2.49 11.47
C ALA A 37 11.60 -1.60 11.89
N GLU A 38 11.85 -0.35 12.28
CA GLU A 38 10.82 0.63 12.67
C GLU A 38 10.17 1.31 11.46
N ARG A 39 10.74 1.14 10.26
CA ARG A 39 10.18 1.67 9.02
C ARG A 39 8.74 1.20 8.84
N ARG A 40 7.83 2.15 8.62
CA ARG A 40 6.40 1.87 8.44
C ARG A 40 5.95 2.00 7.00
N LEU A 41 6.66 2.77 6.17
CA LEU A 41 6.34 2.92 4.74
C LEU A 41 7.21 2.00 3.88
N PRO A 42 6.69 1.47 2.74
CA PRO A 42 7.53 0.84 1.73
C PRO A 42 8.52 1.86 1.15
N ALA A 43 9.73 1.40 0.84
CA ALA A 43 10.68 2.14 0.01
C ALA A 43 10.52 1.69 -1.44
N VAL A 44 10.34 2.62 -2.36
CA VAL A 44 10.23 2.34 -3.79
C VAL A 44 11.46 2.90 -4.48
N THR A 45 12.31 2.04 -5.04
CA THR A 45 13.50 2.49 -5.77
C THR A 45 13.23 2.49 -7.26
N VAL A 46 13.61 3.57 -7.94
CA VAL A 46 13.57 3.70 -9.41
C VAL A 46 15.00 3.80 -9.91
N SER A 47 15.39 2.90 -10.81
CA SER A 47 16.72 2.87 -11.40
C SER A 47 16.75 3.48 -12.80
N ARG A 48 17.90 4.03 -13.20
CA ARG A 48 18.16 4.46 -14.58
C ARG A 48 18.45 3.27 -15.47
N ARG A 49 18.12 3.37 -16.76
CA ARG A 49 18.48 2.39 -17.78
C ARG A 49 19.99 2.39 -18.02
N SER A 50 20.53 1.23 -18.34
CA SER A 50 21.97 1.06 -18.51
C SER A 50 22.52 1.54 -19.85
N PHE A 51 21.71 1.92 -20.85
CA PHE A 51 22.22 2.35 -22.15
C PHE A 51 22.21 3.87 -22.34
N ASP A 52 21.20 4.56 -21.82
CA ASP A 52 21.02 6.02 -21.96
C ASP A 52 21.00 6.76 -20.62
N GLU A 53 21.08 6.03 -19.50
CA GLU A 53 20.98 6.58 -18.15
C GLU A 53 19.67 7.32 -17.88
N GLU A 54 18.61 7.06 -18.64
CA GLU A 54 17.30 7.67 -18.43
C GLU A 54 16.41 6.84 -17.50
N PHE A 55 15.47 7.50 -16.84
CA PHE A 55 14.42 6.81 -16.12
C PHE A 55 13.32 6.35 -17.07
N VAL A 56 12.82 5.12 -16.89
CA VAL A 56 11.66 4.62 -17.66
C VAL A 56 10.37 5.34 -17.24
N ILE A 57 10.29 5.75 -15.97
CA ILE A 57 9.18 6.46 -15.36
C ILE A 57 9.75 7.63 -14.56
N ASP A 58 9.11 8.80 -14.63
CA ASP A 58 9.48 9.97 -13.82
C ASP A 58 9.36 9.64 -12.31
N PRO A 59 10.48 9.64 -11.56
CA PRO A 59 10.47 9.34 -10.14
C PRO A 59 9.66 10.35 -9.30
N ASP A 60 9.64 11.62 -9.69
CA ASP A 60 8.91 12.66 -8.96
C ASP A 60 7.41 12.56 -9.20
N ARG A 61 6.99 12.22 -10.42
CA ARG A 61 5.60 11.91 -10.71
C ARG A 61 5.12 10.70 -9.90
N LEU A 62 5.95 9.67 -9.81
CA LEU A 62 5.66 8.49 -8.98
C LEU A 62 5.60 8.86 -7.50
N ALA A 63 6.51 9.69 -6.99
CA ALA A 63 6.53 10.15 -5.61
C ALA A 63 5.25 10.91 -5.24
N ARG A 64 4.83 11.87 -6.08
CA ARG A 64 3.57 12.59 -5.88
C ARG A 64 2.36 11.66 -5.84
N ARG A 65 2.32 10.65 -6.72
CA ARG A 65 1.21 9.69 -6.76
C ARG A 65 1.17 8.78 -5.52
N LEU A 66 2.33 8.46 -4.96
CA LEU A 66 2.48 7.55 -3.82
C LEU A 66 2.67 8.26 -2.47
N VAL A 67 2.50 9.57 -2.42
CA VAL A 67 2.71 10.36 -1.20
C VAL A 67 1.87 9.80 -0.04
N GLY A 68 2.52 9.57 1.10
CA GLY A 68 1.90 8.96 2.29
C GLY A 68 1.70 7.43 2.21
N LEU A 69 1.88 6.81 1.04
CA LEU A 69 1.81 5.35 0.86
C LEU A 69 3.19 4.70 0.77
N ALA A 70 4.19 5.39 0.22
CA ALA A 70 5.57 4.95 0.13
C ALA A 70 6.52 6.15 0.00
N VAL A 71 7.80 5.91 0.28
CA VAL A 71 8.88 6.86 -0.03
C VAL A 71 9.57 6.40 -1.30
N VAL A 72 9.63 7.27 -2.31
CA VAL A 72 10.28 6.98 -3.59
C VAL A 72 11.72 7.48 -3.56
N TYR A 73 12.65 6.63 -4.00
CA TYR A 73 14.07 6.89 -4.08
C TYR A 73 14.53 6.73 -5.54
N SER A 74 15.21 7.73 -6.09
CA SER A 74 15.74 7.68 -7.45
C SER A 74 17.24 7.37 -7.41
N LEU A 75 17.64 6.24 -7.98
CA LEU A 75 19.06 5.90 -8.14
C LEU A 75 19.64 6.83 -9.19
N SER A 76 20.31 7.88 -8.72
CA SER A 76 20.57 9.10 -9.49
C SER A 76 21.64 8.92 -10.56
N GLU A 77 22.43 7.85 -10.47
CA GLU A 77 23.51 7.50 -11.38
C GLU A 77 23.68 5.99 -11.44
N ARG A 78 24.39 5.50 -12.45
CA ARG A 78 24.64 4.07 -12.65
C ARG A 78 25.33 3.41 -11.45
N GLY A 79 26.32 4.08 -10.86
CA GLY A 79 27.07 3.61 -9.70
C GLY A 79 26.17 3.29 -8.50
N ALA A 80 25.07 4.01 -8.33
CA ALA A 80 24.11 3.77 -7.25
C ALA A 80 23.42 2.39 -7.38
N SER A 81 23.11 1.97 -8.61
CA SER A 81 22.49 0.64 -8.85
C SER A 81 23.49 -0.50 -8.65
N TYR A 82 24.75 -0.30 -9.04
CA TYR A 82 25.80 -1.29 -8.79
C TYR A 82 26.11 -1.41 -7.30
N ARG A 83 26.31 -0.29 -6.60
CA ARG A 83 26.55 -0.30 -5.16
C ARG A 83 25.40 -0.94 -4.39
N LEU A 84 24.16 -0.69 -4.81
CA LEU A 84 22.99 -1.35 -4.22
C LEU A 84 23.06 -2.87 -4.39
N THR A 85 23.50 -3.33 -5.57
CA THR A 85 23.68 -4.75 -5.88
C THR A 85 24.85 -5.39 -5.10
N ASP A 86 25.88 -4.63 -4.76
CA ASP A 86 26.99 -5.14 -3.93
C ASP A 86 26.59 -5.37 -2.47
N LEU A 87 25.63 -4.60 -1.96
CA LEU A 87 25.21 -4.63 -0.55
C LEU A 87 24.06 -5.62 -0.25
N MET A 88 23.46 -6.22 -1.27
CA MET A 88 22.33 -7.15 -1.13
C MET A 88 22.33 -8.20 -2.24
N PRO A 89 21.69 -9.37 -2.06
CA PRO A 89 21.64 -10.37 -3.11
C PRO A 89 21.11 -9.79 -4.43
N PRO A 90 21.69 -10.14 -5.60
CA PRO A 90 21.28 -9.55 -6.89
C PRO A 90 19.77 -9.67 -7.18
N LYS A 91 19.15 -10.76 -6.68
CA LYS A 91 17.70 -10.99 -6.80
C LYS A 91 16.83 -10.02 -6.00
N LEU A 92 17.40 -9.27 -5.07
CA LEU A 92 16.74 -8.23 -4.29
C LEU A 92 17.11 -6.82 -4.74
N SER A 93 18.05 -6.65 -5.69
CA SER A 93 18.48 -5.34 -6.18
C SER A 93 17.48 -4.71 -7.18
N CYS A 94 17.68 -3.41 -7.48
CA CYS A 94 16.95 -2.62 -8.47
C CYS A 94 17.92 -2.00 -9.47
N TYR A 95 17.77 -2.32 -10.76
CA TYR A 95 18.72 -1.94 -11.79
C TYR A 95 18.08 -1.83 -13.18
N ASN A 96 18.81 -1.21 -14.11
CA ASN A 96 18.50 -1.12 -15.54
C ASN A 96 17.05 -0.68 -15.84
N GLY A 97 16.64 0.48 -15.31
CA GLY A 97 15.32 1.05 -15.60
C GLY A 97 14.17 0.41 -14.83
N ALA A 98 14.46 -0.50 -13.90
CA ALA A 98 13.44 -1.16 -13.11
C ALA A 98 12.93 -0.28 -11.96
N VAL A 99 11.73 -0.63 -11.48
CA VAL A 99 11.13 -0.10 -10.24
C VAL A 99 10.96 -1.25 -9.26
N ARG A 100 11.45 -1.13 -8.03
CA ARG A 100 11.29 -2.15 -6.98
C ARG A 100 10.60 -1.60 -5.75
N ILE A 101 9.74 -2.42 -5.14
CA ILE A 101 9.10 -2.14 -3.85
C ILE A 101 9.78 -2.96 -2.76
N TYR A 102 10.29 -2.28 -1.74
CA TYR A 102 10.78 -2.88 -0.50
C TYR A 102 9.80 -2.61 0.65
N TRP A 103 9.00 -3.61 1.00
CA TRP A 103 8.11 -3.53 2.16
C TRP A 103 8.88 -3.40 3.49
N PRO A 104 8.22 -2.89 4.56
CA PRO A 104 8.74 -2.96 5.91
C PRO A 104 9.14 -4.35 6.36
N GLY A 105 10.10 -4.40 7.29
CA GLY A 105 10.71 -5.67 7.73
C GLY A 105 11.51 -6.35 6.63
N PHE A 106 12.09 -5.56 5.71
CA PHE A 106 12.97 -6.07 4.68
C PHE A 106 14.20 -6.72 5.29
N SER A 107 14.55 -7.91 4.80
CA SER A 107 15.77 -8.63 5.11
C SER A 107 16.52 -8.99 3.83
N ARG A 108 17.86 -9.05 3.92
CA ARG A 108 18.72 -9.57 2.84
C ARG A 108 18.40 -11.03 2.50
N THR A 109 17.76 -11.77 3.39
CA THR A 109 17.38 -13.17 3.18
C THR A 109 15.95 -13.34 2.66
N ASP A 110 15.22 -12.25 2.43
CA ASP A 110 13.83 -12.34 2.01
C ASP A 110 13.69 -12.95 0.60
N PRO A 111 12.62 -13.71 0.35
CA PRO A 111 12.33 -14.16 -0.99
C PRO A 111 12.02 -12.95 -1.89
N PRO A 112 12.57 -12.88 -3.12
CA PRO A 112 12.35 -11.75 -4.03
C PRO A 112 10.89 -11.44 -4.34
N THR A 113 10.02 -12.44 -4.29
CA THR A 113 8.57 -12.30 -4.51
C THR A 113 7.90 -11.43 -3.44
N ARG A 114 8.46 -11.36 -2.23
CA ARG A 114 7.99 -10.45 -1.17
C ARG A 114 8.24 -9.00 -1.55
N HIS A 115 9.26 -8.70 -2.37
CA HIS A 115 9.69 -7.35 -2.75
C HIS A 115 9.62 -7.15 -4.27
N PRO A 116 8.40 -6.95 -4.84
CA PRO A 116 8.19 -6.98 -6.27
C PRO A 116 9.10 -6.05 -7.07
N LEU A 117 9.65 -6.59 -8.15
CA LEU A 117 10.44 -5.87 -9.15
C LEU A 117 9.63 -5.75 -10.44
N TYR A 118 9.56 -4.54 -10.99
CA TYR A 118 8.98 -4.24 -12.29
C TYR A 118 10.12 -3.93 -13.24
N HIS A 119 10.49 -4.90 -14.06
CA HIS A 119 11.48 -4.70 -15.13
C HIS A 119 10.93 -3.77 -16.22
N PRO A 120 11.82 -3.09 -16.97
CA PRO A 120 11.41 -2.22 -18.08
C PRO A 120 10.42 -2.87 -19.03
N ASP A 121 10.59 -4.14 -19.38
CA ASP A 121 9.68 -4.85 -20.29
C ASP A 121 8.24 -4.93 -19.77
N ILE A 122 8.09 -5.14 -18.46
CA ILE A 122 6.79 -5.15 -17.79
C ILE A 122 6.20 -3.74 -17.80
N ILE A 123 7.03 -2.73 -17.49
CA ILE A 123 6.60 -1.33 -17.47
C ILE A 123 6.13 -0.90 -18.87
N SER A 124 6.94 -1.15 -19.90
CA SER A 124 6.61 -0.86 -21.30
C SER A 124 5.29 -1.53 -21.72
N ARG A 125 5.06 -2.79 -21.34
CA ARG A 125 3.80 -3.48 -21.63
C ARG A 125 2.59 -2.81 -20.98
N ILE A 126 2.74 -2.32 -19.74
CA ILE A 126 1.70 -1.57 -19.03
C ILE A 126 1.38 -0.28 -19.79
N LEU A 127 2.40 0.47 -20.18
CA LEU A 127 2.26 1.74 -20.89
C LEU A 127 1.62 1.55 -22.27
N LEU A 128 2.02 0.53 -23.03
CA LEU A 128 1.45 0.21 -24.34
C LEU A 128 -0.03 -0.16 -24.28
N GLN A 129 -0.50 -0.67 -23.15
CA GLN A 129 -1.92 -0.96 -22.91
C GLN A 129 -2.71 0.28 -22.45
N GLY A 130 -2.10 1.47 -22.45
CA GLY A 130 -2.73 2.71 -22.01
C GLY A 130 -2.85 2.86 -20.49
N TYR A 131 -2.22 1.99 -19.70
CA TYR A 131 -2.23 2.07 -18.24
C TYR A 131 -1.02 2.82 -17.69
N SER A 132 -1.17 3.41 -16.51
CA SER A 132 -0.08 4.02 -15.75
C SER A 132 0.51 3.02 -14.75
N LEU A 133 1.85 2.97 -14.67
CA LEU A 133 2.52 2.22 -13.61
C LEU A 133 2.25 2.85 -12.24
N GLU A 134 2.22 4.18 -12.18
CA GLU A 134 1.95 4.96 -10.98
C GLU A 134 0.57 4.62 -10.39
N ASP A 135 -0.47 4.54 -11.23
CA ASP A 135 -1.81 4.12 -10.80
C ASP A 135 -1.83 2.67 -10.33
N ARG A 136 -1.15 1.76 -11.05
CA ARG A 136 -1.06 0.36 -10.65
C ARG A 136 -0.35 0.19 -9.30
N LEU A 137 0.73 0.94 -9.07
CA LEU A 137 1.45 0.97 -7.80
C LEU A 137 0.57 1.58 -6.71
N PHE A 138 -0.13 2.67 -6.99
CA PHE A 138 -1.06 3.28 -6.06
C PHE A 138 -2.15 2.30 -5.61
N GLU A 139 -2.86 1.68 -6.55
CA GLU A 139 -3.93 0.71 -6.24
C GLU A 139 -3.40 -0.47 -5.40
N ARG A 140 -2.22 -0.99 -5.74
CA ARG A 140 -1.57 -2.04 -4.96
C ARG A 140 -1.22 -1.58 -3.55
N LEU A 141 -0.58 -0.42 -3.41
CA LEU A 141 -0.10 0.07 -2.12
C LEU A 141 -1.27 0.55 -1.24
N ALA A 142 -2.26 1.23 -1.80
CA ALA A 142 -3.46 1.70 -1.10
C ALA A 142 -4.23 0.53 -0.46
N ARG A 143 -4.44 -0.57 -1.21
CA ARG A 143 -5.07 -1.79 -0.69
C ARG A 143 -4.33 -2.36 0.52
N VAL A 144 -2.99 -2.37 0.50
CA VAL A 144 -2.19 -2.89 1.61
C VAL A 144 -2.14 -1.88 2.77
N SER A 145 -2.14 -0.59 2.47
CA SER A 145 -2.12 0.49 3.45
C SER A 145 -3.39 0.58 4.30
N ALA A 146 -4.54 0.14 3.78
CA ALA A 146 -5.75 -0.01 4.59
C ALA A 146 -5.55 -0.96 5.79
N PHE A 147 -4.62 -1.92 5.69
CA PHE A 147 -4.27 -2.86 6.76
C PHE A 147 -3.10 -2.42 7.63
N ARG A 148 -2.47 -1.27 7.34
CA ARG A 148 -1.39 -0.69 8.17
C ARG A 148 -1.90 -0.02 9.43
N TYR A 149 -3.21 0.15 9.55
CA TYR A 149 -3.83 0.69 10.74
C TYR A 149 -3.76 -0.33 11.87
N VAL A 150 -2.93 -0.04 12.88
CA VAL A 150 -3.07 -0.66 14.19
C VAL A 150 -4.17 0.13 14.90
N ASP A 151 -5.34 -0.50 15.08
CA ASP A 151 -6.44 0.11 15.84
C ASP A 151 -5.90 0.57 17.20
N GLY A 152 -6.04 1.86 17.49
CA GLY A 152 -5.90 2.36 18.85
C GLY A 152 -7.04 1.81 19.72
N PRO A 153 -6.86 1.71 21.05
CA PRO A 153 -7.87 1.15 21.94
C PRO A 153 -9.23 1.86 21.86
N ILE A 154 -9.27 3.13 21.44
CA ILE A 154 -10.52 3.88 21.22
C ILE A 154 -11.24 3.40 19.95
N THR A 155 -10.52 3.21 18.84
CA THR A 155 -11.10 2.82 17.56
C THR A 155 -11.72 1.42 17.64
N THR A 156 -11.05 0.48 18.31
CA THR A 156 -11.60 -0.86 18.61
C THR A 156 -12.89 -0.76 19.42
N LYS A 157 -12.89 0.04 20.50
CA LYS A 157 -14.08 0.23 21.36
C LYS A 157 -15.25 0.85 20.59
N VAL A 158 -14.99 1.84 19.73
CA VAL A 158 -16.02 2.49 18.90
C VAL A 158 -16.58 1.56 17.84
N LEU A 159 -15.73 0.77 17.17
CA LEU A 159 -16.16 -0.22 16.18
C LEU A 159 -16.98 -1.34 16.84
N GLN A 160 -16.57 -1.80 18.03
CA GLN A 160 -17.29 -2.84 18.78
C GLN A 160 -18.65 -2.33 19.27
N ALA A 161 -18.71 -1.10 19.80
CA ALA A 161 -19.97 -0.46 20.18
C ALA A 161 -20.91 -0.27 18.98
N SER A 162 -20.38 0.14 17.82
CA SER A 162 -21.15 0.30 16.58
C SER A 162 -21.70 -1.02 16.07
N LYS A 163 -20.89 -2.09 16.09
CA LYS A 163 -21.32 -3.45 15.73
C LYS A 163 -22.40 -3.98 16.65
N ASN A 164 -22.27 -3.76 17.96
CA ASN A 164 -23.28 -4.18 18.94
C ASN A 164 -24.63 -3.47 18.72
N ARG A 165 -24.61 -2.15 18.49
CA ARG A 165 -25.83 -1.38 18.16
C ARG A 165 -26.51 -1.87 16.89
N LEU A 166 -25.72 -2.23 15.86
CA LEU A 166 -26.28 -2.75 14.62
C LEU A 166 -26.95 -4.11 14.83
N ARG A 167 -26.31 -5.01 15.60
CA ARG A 167 -26.88 -6.31 15.97
C ARG A 167 -28.17 -6.18 16.78
N GLU A 168 -28.21 -5.26 17.74
CA GLU A 168 -29.41 -4.98 18.53
C GLU A 168 -30.56 -4.48 17.65
N ARG A 169 -30.28 -3.57 16.70
CA ARG A 169 -31.29 -3.09 15.75
C ARG A 169 -31.80 -4.20 14.83
N GLN A 170 -30.90 -5.02 14.31
CA GLN A 170 -31.27 -6.16 13.46
C GLN A 170 -32.09 -7.21 14.23
N ALA A 171 -31.69 -7.53 15.47
CA ALA A 171 -32.44 -8.46 16.31
C ALA A 171 -33.86 -7.94 16.58
N LYS A 172 -34.00 -6.66 16.92
CA LYS A 172 -35.32 -6.03 17.10
C LYS A 172 -36.15 -6.03 15.82
N GLN A 173 -35.56 -5.74 14.66
CA GLN A 173 -36.26 -5.80 13.39
C GLN A 173 -36.73 -7.22 13.04
N LEU A 174 -35.88 -8.22 13.26
CA LEU A 174 -36.25 -9.63 13.04
C LEU A 174 -37.35 -10.09 14.00
N GLU A 175 -37.33 -9.60 15.25
CA GLU A 175 -38.36 -9.89 16.24
C GLU A 175 -39.70 -9.26 15.87
N VAL A 176 -39.72 -7.98 15.47
CA VAL A 176 -40.92 -7.29 14.97
C VAL A 176 -41.48 -8.02 13.75
N MET A 177 -40.64 -8.33 12.76
CA MET A 177 -41.07 -9.01 11.54
C MET A 177 -41.61 -10.43 11.85
N ARG A 178 -41.04 -11.13 12.84
CA ARG A 178 -41.53 -12.44 13.29
C ARG A 178 -42.90 -12.34 13.96
N VAL A 179 -43.14 -11.30 14.78
CA VAL A 179 -44.45 -11.07 15.42
C VAL A 179 -45.50 -10.73 14.35
N GLU A 180 -45.19 -9.82 13.44
CA GLU A 180 -46.08 -9.44 12.34
C GLU A 180 -46.43 -10.64 11.43
N LEU A 181 -45.44 -11.46 11.08
CA LEU A 181 -45.68 -12.71 10.35
C LEU A 181 -46.62 -13.64 11.15
N GLY A 182 -46.37 -13.82 12.45
CA GLY A 182 -47.23 -14.64 13.32
C GLY A 182 -48.69 -14.15 13.39
N GLU A 183 -48.90 -12.85 13.50
CA GLU A 183 -50.24 -12.23 13.53
C GLU A 183 -50.96 -12.38 12.18
N VAL A 184 -50.26 -12.16 11.07
CA VAL A 184 -50.82 -12.30 9.71
C VAL A 184 -51.20 -13.75 9.41
N TYR A 185 -50.33 -14.72 9.72
CA TYR A 185 -50.63 -16.14 9.53
C TYR A 185 -51.73 -16.62 10.48
N GLY A 186 -51.78 -16.13 11.72
CA GLY A 186 -52.86 -16.43 12.66
C GLY A 186 -54.23 -15.90 12.20
N ALA A 187 -54.29 -14.66 11.70
CA ALA A 187 -55.51 -14.08 11.16
C ALA A 187 -56.04 -14.87 9.96
N LYS A 188 -55.14 -15.29 9.05
CA LYS A 188 -55.48 -16.02 7.82
C LYS A 188 -55.98 -17.45 8.10
N ILE A 189 -55.46 -18.10 9.15
CA ILE A 189 -55.95 -19.42 9.60
C ILE A 189 -57.36 -19.28 10.17
N THR A 190 -57.62 -18.22 10.95
CA THR A 190 -58.94 -17.96 11.53
C THR A 190 -59.98 -17.66 10.45
N GLU A 191 -59.63 -16.88 9.42
CA GLU A 191 -60.52 -16.62 8.27
C GLU A 191 -60.87 -17.89 7.48
N LEU A 192 -59.91 -18.81 7.29
CA LEU A 192 -60.14 -20.09 6.62
C LEU A 192 -61.01 -21.06 7.44
N GLN A 193 -60.98 -20.96 8.77
CA GLN A 193 -61.80 -21.78 9.67
C GLN A 193 -63.24 -21.28 9.81
N VAL A 194 -63.49 -19.98 9.59
CA VAL A 194 -64.84 -19.38 9.64
C VAL A 194 -65.57 -19.51 8.30
N ALA A 195 -64.84 -19.75 7.20
CA ALA A 195 -65.38 -19.92 5.85
C ALA A 195 -65.72 -21.38 5.48
N ALA A 196 -65.61 -22.33 6.42
CA ALA A 196 -65.92 -23.75 6.27
C ALA A 196 -67.12 -24.13 7.16
#